data_AF-A0A374TBM4-F1
#
_entry.id   AF-A0A374TBM4-F1
#
_cell.length_a   1.000
_cell.length_b   1.000
_cell.length_c   1.000
_cell.angle_alpha   90.00
_cell.angle_beta   90.00
_cell.angle_gamma   90.00
#
_symmetry.space_group_name_H-M   'P 1'
#
loop_
_entity.id
_entity.type
_entity.pdbx_description
1 polymer ?
#
loop_
_entity_poly.entity_id
_entity_poly.type
_entity_poly.pdbx_seq_one_letter_code
_entity_poly.pdbx_strand_id
1 'polypeptide(L)'
;MASCSNNDGNTASYRKYEIPTDVMIETPDNQILTINTKDDFEKYFKNCVSSAKPDTKIELPEVNFLKYTLIYIQGESTHGIAKLESSLASTESCKILSIHIEQNFTNVMQRWNVAYLIDREDKPNIKLQYQIIEP
;
A
#
# COMPACT_ATOMS: atom_id res chain seq x y z
N MET A 1 36.79 19.22 -5.31
CA MET A 1 36.07 18.95 -6.57
C MET A 1 35.88 17.45 -6.70
N ALA A 2 34.66 16.97 -6.48
CA ALA A 2 34.19 15.69 -6.98
C ALA A 2 32.72 15.92 -7.32
N SER A 3 32.48 16.10 -8.62
CA SER A 3 31.16 16.24 -9.21
C SER A 3 30.46 14.90 -9.10
N CYS A 4 29.42 14.80 -8.27
CA CYS A 4 28.49 13.69 -8.35
C CYS A 4 27.65 13.91 -9.59
N SER A 5 28.11 13.29 -10.67
CA SER A 5 27.48 13.22 -11.98
C SER A 5 25.98 12.94 -11.82
N ASN A 6 25.16 13.85 -12.34
CA ASN A 6 23.75 13.63 -12.57
C ASN A 6 23.60 12.37 -13.43
N ASN A 7 23.20 11.27 -12.80
CA ASN A 7 22.70 10.12 -13.52
C ASN A 7 21.18 10.20 -13.43
N ASP A 8 20.58 10.97 -14.35
CA ASP A 8 19.14 10.90 -14.65
C ASP A 8 18.85 9.55 -15.31
N GLY A 9 18.99 8.48 -14.52
CA GLY A 9 18.54 7.14 -14.85
C GLY A 9 17.12 7.01 -14.32
N ASN A 10 16.15 6.98 -15.23
CA ASN A 10 14.71 6.74 -15.02
C ASN A 10 14.42 6.04 -13.68
N THR A 11 14.31 6.83 -12.61
CA THR A 11 14.10 6.30 -11.27
C THR A 11 12.61 6.04 -11.20
N ALA A 12 12.22 4.76 -11.30
CA ALA A 12 10.82 4.35 -11.25
C ALA A 12 10.08 5.16 -10.18
N SER A 13 9.11 5.98 -10.61
CA SER A 13 8.49 6.93 -9.71
C SER A 13 7.41 6.20 -8.94
N TYR A 14 7.62 6.04 -7.64
CA TYR A 14 6.57 5.57 -6.75
C TYR A 14 6.40 6.53 -5.58
N ARG A 15 5.17 6.61 -5.10
CA ARG A 15 4.83 7.39 -3.90
C ARG A 15 3.82 6.64 -3.07
N LYS A 16 3.93 6.78 -1.75
CA LYS A 16 2.91 6.25 -0.84
C LYS A 16 1.59 6.96 -1.12
N TYR A 17 0.52 6.18 -1.19
CA TYR A 17 -0.83 6.69 -1.34
C TYR A 17 -1.50 6.72 0.03
N GLU A 18 -2.06 7.87 0.39
CA GLU A 18 -2.67 8.07 1.69
C GLU A 18 -4.04 7.39 1.73
N ILE A 19 -4.13 6.34 2.55
CA ILE A 19 -5.35 5.61 2.86
C ILE A 19 -5.44 5.48 4.39
N PRO A 20 -6.61 5.73 5.00
CA PRO A 20 -6.79 5.51 6.42
C PRO A 20 -6.56 4.04 6.78
N THR A 21 -5.85 3.78 7.88
CA THR A 21 -5.38 2.43 8.27
C THR A 21 -6.50 1.45 8.61
N ASP A 22 -7.70 1.95 8.82
CA ASP A 22 -8.91 1.20 9.15
C ASP A 22 -9.81 0.94 7.93
N VAL A 23 -9.43 1.42 6.73
CA VAL A 23 -10.11 1.08 5.48
C VAL A 23 -9.76 -0.33 5.08
N MET A 24 -10.77 -1.19 4.99
CA MET A 24 -10.64 -2.55 4.48
C MET A 24 -11.59 -2.72 3.31
N ILE A 25 -11.14 -3.47 2.30
CA ILE A 25 -11.96 -3.81 1.13
C ILE A 25 -12.12 -5.33 1.07
N GLU A 26 -13.11 -5.79 0.32
CA GLU A 26 -13.41 -7.22 0.14
C GLU A 26 -12.38 -7.88 -0.80
N THR A 27 -11.14 -8.03 -0.33
CA THR A 27 -10.03 -8.70 -1.01
C THR A 27 -9.30 -9.63 -0.03
N PRO A 28 -8.69 -10.73 -0.49
CA PRO A 28 -7.85 -11.57 0.37
C PRO A 28 -6.69 -10.78 0.98
N ASP A 29 -6.35 -11.14 2.20
CA ASP A 29 -5.21 -10.58 2.90
C ASP A 29 -3.88 -11.07 2.31
N ASN A 30 -2.84 -10.26 2.51
CA ASN A 30 -1.47 -10.54 2.07
C ASN A 30 -1.35 -10.79 0.56
N GLN A 31 -2.33 -10.31 -0.21
CA GLN A 31 -2.33 -10.33 -1.67
C GLN A 31 -2.31 -8.91 -2.21
N ILE A 32 -1.46 -8.70 -3.21
CA ILE A 32 -1.34 -7.41 -3.87
C ILE A 32 -2.51 -7.24 -4.82
N LEU A 33 -3.36 -6.25 -4.55
CA LEU A 33 -4.38 -5.80 -5.46
C LEU A 33 -3.83 -4.68 -6.34
N THR A 34 -3.99 -4.84 -7.65
CA THR A 34 -3.62 -3.83 -8.65
C THR A 34 -4.89 -3.18 -9.19
N ILE A 35 -4.95 -1.85 -9.13
CA ILE A 35 -6.09 -1.06 -9.56
C ILE A 35 -5.61 -0.10 -10.66
N ASN A 36 -6.14 -0.31 -11.87
CA ASN A 36 -5.72 0.38 -13.09
C ASN A 36 -6.79 1.30 -13.68
N THR A 37 -8.00 1.29 -13.11
CA THR A 37 -9.14 2.04 -13.64
C THR A 37 -9.90 2.73 -12.52
N LYS A 38 -10.60 3.80 -12.89
CA LYS A 38 -11.53 4.49 -11.98
C LYS A 38 -12.66 3.57 -11.55
N ASP A 39 -13.19 2.75 -12.45
CA ASP A 39 -14.29 1.83 -12.16
C ASP A 39 -13.87 0.77 -11.12
N ASP A 40 -12.66 0.23 -11.24
CA ASP A 40 -12.11 -0.70 -10.23
C ASP A 40 -11.91 0.01 -8.89
N PHE A 41 -11.36 1.22 -8.91
CA PHE A 41 -11.18 2.02 -7.70
C PHE A 41 -12.50 2.27 -6.98
N GLU A 42 -13.52 2.73 -7.72
CA GLU A 42 -14.86 2.92 -7.18
C GLU A 42 -15.47 1.60 -6.71
N LYS A 43 -15.33 0.51 -7.46
CA LYS A 43 -15.82 -0.81 -7.04
C LYS A 43 -15.26 -1.23 -5.68
N TYR A 44 -13.97 -1.06 -5.44
CA TYR A 44 -13.33 -1.46 -4.19
C TYR A 44 -13.54 -0.47 -3.04
N PHE A 45 -13.57 0.83 -3.33
CA PHE A 45 -13.59 1.88 -2.30
C PHE A 45 -14.92 2.64 -2.17
N LYS A 46 -15.96 2.35 -2.97
CA LYS A 46 -17.25 3.09 -2.91
C LYS A 46 -17.92 3.05 -1.54
N ASN A 47 -17.72 1.96 -0.80
CA ASN A 47 -18.29 1.75 0.53
C ASN A 47 -17.22 1.68 1.62
N CYS A 48 -16.01 2.22 1.40
CA CYS A 48 -15.01 2.22 2.46
C CYS A 48 -15.46 3.13 3.61
N VAL A 49 -15.69 2.52 4.77
CA VAL A 49 -16.08 3.20 6.00
C VAL A 49 -14.89 3.18 6.95
N SER A 50 -14.65 4.30 7.63
CA SER A 50 -13.61 4.37 8.65
C SER A 50 -14.20 3.81 9.93
N SER A 51 -13.52 2.86 10.54
CA SER A 51 -13.88 2.38 11.88
C SER A 51 -13.86 3.52 12.91
N ALA A 52 -13.02 4.54 12.72
CA ALA A 52 -13.01 5.75 13.54
C ALA A 52 -14.16 6.72 13.26
N LYS A 53 -14.78 6.65 12.07
CA LYS A 53 -15.88 7.55 11.64
C LYS A 53 -16.92 6.78 10.81
N PRO A 54 -17.76 5.93 11.45
CA PRO A 54 -18.68 5.05 10.74
C PRO A 54 -19.76 5.80 9.94
N ASP A 55 -20.12 7.01 10.38
CA ASP A 55 -21.18 7.82 9.75
C ASP A 55 -20.65 8.85 8.74
N THR A 56 -19.34 8.86 8.48
CA THR A 56 -18.71 9.81 7.55
C THR A 56 -18.18 9.07 6.33
N LYS A 57 -18.62 9.49 5.15
CA LYS A 57 -18.02 9.02 3.88
C LYS A 57 -16.55 9.43 3.85
N ILE A 58 -15.64 8.46 3.77
CA ILE A 58 -14.23 8.77 3.53
C ILE A 58 -14.09 9.17 2.06
N GLU A 59 -13.51 10.34 1.82
CA GLU A 59 -13.06 10.72 0.48
C GLU A 59 -11.57 10.40 0.37
N LEU A 60 -11.24 9.43 -0.49
CA LEU A 60 -9.86 9.09 -0.80
C LEU A 60 -9.31 10.03 -1.88
N PRO A 61 -8.00 10.35 -1.87
CA PRO A 61 -7.39 11.22 -2.88
C PRO A 61 -7.60 10.71 -4.31
N GLU A 62 -7.92 11.58 -5.26
CA GLU A 62 -8.12 11.15 -6.65
C GLU A 62 -6.83 10.56 -7.25
N VAL A 63 -6.98 9.48 -8.03
CA VAL A 63 -5.88 8.83 -8.75
C VAL A 63 -6.02 9.06 -10.25
N ASN A 64 -4.98 9.61 -10.88
CA ASN A 64 -4.91 9.71 -12.33
C ASN A 64 -4.46 8.37 -12.95
N PHE A 65 -5.43 7.50 -13.26
CA PHE A 65 -5.20 6.18 -13.84
C PHE A 65 -4.67 6.19 -15.30
N LEU A 66 -4.55 7.36 -15.93
CA LEU A 66 -3.81 7.50 -17.19
C LEU A 66 -2.30 7.50 -16.97
N LYS A 67 -1.85 7.88 -15.77
CA LYS A 67 -0.42 7.99 -15.41
C LYS A 67 0.03 6.95 -14.40
N TYR A 68 -0.87 6.49 -13.55
CA TYR A 68 -0.53 5.66 -12.41
C TYR A 68 -1.35 4.39 -12.33
N THR A 69 -0.73 3.39 -11.72
CA THR A 69 -1.38 2.19 -11.20
C THR A 69 -1.37 2.29 -9.68
N LEU A 70 -2.53 2.03 -9.05
CA LEU A 70 -2.62 1.95 -7.60
C LEU A 70 -2.40 0.51 -7.15
N ILE A 71 -1.47 0.35 -6.23
CA ILE A 71 -1.15 -0.90 -5.56
C ILE A 71 -1.72 -0.82 -4.15
N TYR A 72 -2.52 -1.81 -3.77
CA TYR A 72 -3.12 -1.91 -2.45
C TYR A 72 -2.84 -3.30 -1.86
N ILE A 73 -2.55 -3.35 -0.57
CA ILE A 73 -2.45 -4.58 0.21
C ILE A 73 -3.02 -4.34 1.59
N GLN A 74 -3.63 -5.38 2.15
CA GLN A 74 -4.13 -5.40 3.52
C GLN A 74 -3.80 -6.72 4.20
N GLY A 75 -3.91 -6.74 5.51
CA GLY A 75 -3.82 -7.95 6.29
C GLY A 75 -4.21 -7.75 7.74
N GLU A 76 -3.86 -8.75 8.54
CA GLU A 76 -4.15 -8.81 9.95
C GLU A 76 -2.89 -9.16 10.74
N SER A 77 -2.77 -8.55 11.92
CA SER A 77 -1.79 -8.88 12.94
C SER A 77 -2.51 -9.59 14.09
N THR A 78 -1.93 -10.67 14.58
CA THR A 78 -2.47 -11.47 15.71
C THR A 78 -2.45 -10.71 17.04
N HIS A 79 -1.61 -9.68 17.15
CA HIS A 79 -1.53 -8.74 18.27
C HIS A 79 -1.70 -7.30 17.78
N GLY A 80 -1.85 -6.37 18.72
CA GLY A 80 -1.87 -4.95 18.41
C GLY A 80 -0.57 -4.51 17.74
N ILE A 81 -0.68 -3.51 16.86
CA ILE A 81 0.44 -3.01 16.06
C ILE A 81 1.05 -1.80 16.77
N ALA A 82 2.29 -1.93 17.23
CA ALA A 82 3.08 -0.81 17.73
C ALA A 82 3.54 0.09 16.57
N LYS A 83 3.95 -0.54 15.47
CA LYS A 83 4.53 0.15 14.32
C LYS A 83 4.21 -0.60 13.02
N LEU A 84 3.78 0.14 12.01
CA LEU A 84 3.61 -0.33 10.63
C LEU A 84 4.49 0.51 9.72
N GLU A 85 5.51 -0.11 9.15
CA GLU A 85 6.37 0.51 8.14
C GLU A 85 6.22 -0.21 6.81
N SER A 86 6.33 0.56 5.74
CA SER A 86 6.26 0.04 4.39
C SER A 86 7.24 0.78 3.49
N SER A 87 7.85 0.05 2.58
CA SER A 87 8.65 0.61 1.51
C SER A 87 8.39 -0.15 0.22
N LEU A 88 8.49 0.58 -0.89
CA LEU A 88 8.54 -0.02 -2.21
C LEU A 88 9.94 0.24 -2.74
N ALA A 89 10.54 -0.75 -3.41
CA ALA A 89 11.81 -0.60 -4.09
C ALA A 89 11.69 -1.21 -5.49
N SER A 90 12.41 -0.67 -6.47
CA SER A 90 12.46 -1.22 -7.82
C SER A 90 13.81 -1.89 -8.07
N THR A 91 13.77 -3.09 -8.63
CA THR A 91 14.94 -3.80 -9.16
C THR A 91 14.83 -3.85 -10.69
N GLU A 92 15.85 -4.39 -11.37
CA GLU A 92 15.81 -4.58 -12.82
C GLU A 92 14.68 -5.51 -13.29
N SER A 93 14.18 -6.41 -12.43
CA SER A 93 13.24 -7.49 -12.82
C SER A 93 11.85 -7.40 -12.18
N CYS A 94 11.74 -6.70 -11.04
CA CYS A 94 10.49 -6.59 -10.29
C CYS A 94 10.54 -5.43 -9.30
N LYS A 95 9.38 -5.08 -8.75
CA LYS A 95 9.25 -4.22 -7.57
C LYS A 95 9.14 -5.09 -6.33
N ILE A 96 9.71 -4.64 -5.22
CA ILE A 96 9.64 -5.32 -3.92
C ILE A 96 8.87 -4.39 -2.98
N LEU A 97 7.69 -4.83 -2.56
CA LEU A 97 6.91 -4.19 -1.50
C LEU A 97 7.29 -4.85 -0.18
N SER A 98 7.99 -4.12 0.67
CA SER A 98 8.37 -4.58 2.00
C SER A 98 7.39 -4.03 3.03
N ILE A 99 6.79 -4.93 3.83
CA ILE A 99 5.92 -4.60 4.95
C ILE A 99 6.59 -5.07 6.23
N HIS A 100 6.74 -4.16 7.19
CA HIS A 100 7.33 -4.42 8.49
C HIS A 100 6.33 -4.05 9.58
N ILE A 101 6.03 -5.02 10.45
CA ILE A 101 5.07 -4.86 11.55
C ILE A 101 5.78 -5.19 12.86
N GLU A 102 5.83 -4.22 13.76
CA GLU A 102 6.21 -4.43 15.15
C GLU A 102 4.92 -4.59 15.98
N GLN A 103 4.78 -5.73 16.65
CA GLN A 103 3.64 -6.01 17.52
C GLN A 103 3.87 -5.46 18.93
N ASN A 104 2.79 -5.16 19.65
CA ASN A 104 2.81 -4.90 21.09
C ASN A 104 2.14 -6.05 21.85
N PHE A 105 2.23 -6.03 23.18
CA PHE A 105 1.68 -7.08 24.06
C PHE A 105 0.15 -7.14 24.13
N THR A 106 -0.60 -6.35 23.35
CA THR A 106 -2.06 -6.41 23.37
C THR A 106 -2.56 -7.59 22.53
N ASN A 107 -3.36 -8.46 23.14
CA ASN A 107 -3.97 -9.63 22.48
C ASN A 107 -5.21 -9.25 21.65
N VAL A 108 -5.17 -8.09 20.98
CA VAL A 108 -6.24 -7.61 20.11
C VAL A 108 -5.76 -7.79 18.68
N MET A 109 -6.48 -8.61 17.91
CA MET A 109 -6.23 -8.71 16.47
C MET A 109 -6.44 -7.34 15.83
N GLN A 110 -5.43 -6.88 15.09
CA GLN A 110 -5.46 -5.55 14.48
C GLN A 110 -5.19 -5.64 12.98
N ARG A 111 -6.12 -5.07 12.21
CA ARG A 111 -6.04 -4.97 10.75
C ARG A 111 -5.07 -3.87 10.34
N TRP A 112 -4.47 -4.02 9.16
CA TRP A 112 -3.59 -3.02 8.56
C TRP A 112 -3.77 -2.96 7.04
N ASN A 113 -3.45 -1.83 6.43
CA ASN A 113 -3.40 -1.65 5.00
C ASN A 113 -2.22 -0.75 4.59
N VAL A 114 -1.81 -0.87 3.33
CA VAL A 114 -0.78 -0.05 2.70
C VAL A 114 -1.13 0.15 1.23
N ALA A 115 -0.90 1.37 0.72
CA ALA A 115 -1.10 1.68 -0.67
C ALA A 115 0.05 2.50 -1.28
N TYR A 116 0.33 2.27 -2.56
CA TYR A 116 1.33 2.99 -3.35
C TYR A 116 0.79 3.31 -4.74
N LEU A 117 1.17 4.48 -5.26
CA LEU A 117 1.07 4.78 -6.68
C LEU A 117 2.41 4.47 -7.34
N ILE A 118 2.35 3.72 -8.43
CA ILE A 118 3.47 3.46 -9.33
C ILE A 118 3.13 3.98 -10.72
N ASP A 119 4.14 4.18 -11.57
CA ASP A 119 3.93 4.44 -12.99
C ASP A 119 3.01 3.38 -13.62
N ARG A 120 2.18 3.81 -14.57
CA ARG A 120 1.12 2.98 -15.15
C ARG A 120 1.69 1.69 -15.75
N GLU A 121 1.25 0.56 -15.19
CA GLU A 121 1.62 -0.79 -15.61
C GLU A 121 0.38 -1.70 -15.57
N ASP A 122 0.09 -2.42 -16.66
CA ASP A 122 -1.11 -3.28 -16.72
C ASP A 122 -1.02 -4.47 -15.75
N LYS A 123 0.18 -5.04 -15.63
CA LYS A 123 0.46 -6.21 -14.79
C LYS A 123 1.83 -6.02 -14.12
N PRO A 124 1.92 -5.17 -13.11
CA PRO A 124 3.20 -4.91 -12.45
C PRO A 124 3.69 -6.18 -11.76
N ASN A 125 4.97 -6.52 -11.97
CA ASN A 125 5.61 -7.64 -11.28
C ASN A 125 6.06 -7.16 -9.90
N ILE A 126 5.23 -7.39 -8.88
CA ILE A 126 5.51 -6.98 -7.50
C ILE A 126 5.63 -8.21 -6.61
N LYS A 127 6.76 -8.29 -5.90
CA LYS A 127 7.00 -9.30 -4.86
C LYS A 127 6.71 -8.69 -3.50
N LEU A 128 6.03 -9.44 -2.65
CA LEU A 128 5.82 -9.09 -1.26
C LEU A 128 6.97 -9.63 -0.42
N GLN A 129 7.57 -8.76 0.39
CA GLN A 129 8.46 -9.15 1.48
C GLN A 129 7.79 -8.76 2.79
N TYR A 130 7.65 -9.71 3.70
CA TYR A 130 6.86 -9.55 4.90
C TYR A 130 7.68 -9.91 6.13
N GLN A 131 7.70 -9.02 7.14
CA GLN A 131 8.40 -9.23 8.40
C GLN A 131 7.49 -8.80 9.56
N ILE A 132 7.26 -9.73 10.50
CA ILE A 132 6.62 -9.45 11.79
C ILE A 132 7.69 -9.60 12.87
N ILE A 133 7.80 -8.60 13.74
CA ILE A 133 8.54 -8.68 15.00
C ILE A 133 7.51 -8.87 16.11
N GLU A 134 7.58 -10.02 16.76
CA GLU A 134 6.74 -10.37 17.91
C GLU A 134 7.20 -9.59 19.18
N PRO A 135 6.30 -9.38 20.16
CA PRO A 135 6.61 -8.64 21.39
C PRO A 135 7.71 -9.24 22.26
#